data_AF-A0A962P0V1-F1
#
_entry.id   AF-A0A962P0V1-F1
#
_cell.length_a   1.000
_cell.length_b   1.000
_cell.length_c   1.000
_cell.angle_alpha   90.00
_cell.angle_beta   90.00
_cell.angle_gamma   90.00
#
_symmetry.space_group_name_H-M   'P 1'
#
loop_
_entity.id
_entity.type
_entity.pdbx_description
1 polymer ?
#
loop_
_entity_poly.entity_id
_entity_poly.type
_entity_poly.pdbx_seq_one_letter_code
_entity_poly.pdbx_strand_id
1 'polypeptide(L)'
;MGYIFQAWLEEGAPRLRVINPANGSTSLTWDCPSLEELDVSVYRREMQQLFKKLILLASAQEVYYKNRYRSQQSMIRRSLCNGDK
;
A
#
# COMPACT_ATOMS: atom_id res chain seq x y z
N MET A 1 -0.69 -10.16 -4.99
CA MET A 1 0.39 -9.40 -4.31
C MET A 1 -0.18 -8.49 -3.25
N GLY A 2 -0.06 -8.88 -1.99
CA GLY A 2 -0.36 -8.04 -0.82
C GLY A 2 0.83 -7.16 -0.44
N TYR A 3 0.71 -6.47 0.69
CA TYR A 3 1.81 -5.72 1.30
C TYR A 3 2.32 -6.45 2.55
N ILE A 4 3.60 -6.29 2.86
CA ILE A 4 4.18 -6.71 4.15
C ILE A 4 4.18 -5.49 5.07
N PHE A 5 3.59 -5.64 6.25
CA PHE A 5 3.60 -4.63 7.31
C PHE A 5 4.64 -4.99 8.35
N GLN A 6 5.58 -4.09 8.59
CA GLN A 6 6.54 -4.17 9.69
C GLN A 6 6.19 -3.06 10.68
N ALA A 7 5.83 -3.44 11.90
CA ALA A 7 5.53 -2.51 12.98
C ALA A 7 6.43 -2.83 14.17
N TRP A 8 7.05 -1.80 14.76
CA TRP A 8 7.93 -1.95 15.92
C TRP A 8 7.90 -0.67 16.76
N LEU A 9 8.51 -0.74 17.95
CA LEU A 9 8.79 0.42 18.77
C LEU A 9 10.28 0.76 18.64
N GLU A 10 10.57 2.04 18.43
CA GLU A 10 11.92 2.59 18.46
C GLU A 10 11.93 3.66 19.54
N GLU A 11 12.71 3.42 20.61
CA GLU A 11 12.77 4.31 21.78
C GLU A 11 11.38 4.57 22.40
N GLY A 12 10.50 3.57 22.38
CA GLY A 12 9.13 3.68 22.88
C GLY A 12 8.14 4.34 21.91
N ALA A 13 8.61 4.92 20.80
CA ALA A 13 7.76 5.53 19.78
C ALA A 13 7.36 4.50 18.70
N PRO A 14 6.10 4.49 18.25
CA PRO A 14 5.66 3.54 17.24
C PRO A 14 6.21 3.88 15.84
N ARG A 15 6.63 2.83 15.14
CA ARG A 15 7.14 2.87 13.76
C ARG A 15 6.35 1.91 12.89
N LEU A 16 6.13 2.30 11.64
CA LEU A 16 5.53 1.45 10.63
C LEU A 16 6.28 1.55 9.31
N ARG A 17 6.54 0.40 8.69
CA ARG A 17 7.02 0.29 7.32
C ARG A 17 6.12 -0.66 6.53
N VAL A 18 5.73 -0.25 5.33
CA VAL A 18 4.94 -1.04 4.39
C VAL A 18 5.81 -1.34 3.18
N ILE A 19 6.01 -2.63 2.88
CA ILE A 19 6.91 -3.09 1.83
C ILE A 19 6.10 -3.79 0.74
N ASN A 20 6.43 -3.48 -0.52
CA ASN A 20 5.96 -4.24 -1.67
C ASN A 20 6.81 -5.51 -1.84
N PRO A 21 6.25 -6.71 -1.64
CA PRO A 21 7.01 -7.94 -1.73
C PRO A 21 7.45 -8.28 -3.17
N ALA A 22 6.87 -7.65 -4.19
CA ALA A 22 7.21 -7.91 -5.59
C ALA A 22 8.63 -7.50 -5.95
N ASN A 23 9.10 -6.40 -5.36
CA ASN A 23 10.36 -5.75 -5.69
C ASN A 23 11.17 -5.34 -4.45
N GLY A 24 10.67 -5.64 -3.24
CA GLY A 24 11.29 -5.26 -1.98
C GLY A 24 11.24 -3.76 -1.65
N SER A 25 10.56 -2.93 -2.46
CA SER A 25 10.57 -1.48 -2.26
C SER A 25 9.65 -1.07 -1.11
N THR A 26 10.08 -0.10 -0.31
CA THR A 26 9.24 0.53 0.71
C THR A 26 8.19 1.43 0.06
N SER A 27 6.91 1.12 0.29
CA SER A 27 5.78 1.92 -0.18
C SER A 27 5.36 3.00 0.82
N LEU A 28 5.62 2.79 2.12
CA LEU A 28 5.35 3.76 3.18
C LEU A 28 6.31 3.54 4.34
N THR A 29 6.83 4.64 4.88
CA THR A 29 7.42 4.70 6.22
C THR A 29 6.62 5.72 7.02
N TRP A 30 6.35 5.40 8.28
CA TRP A 30 5.72 6.29 9.22
C TRP A 30 6.39 6.22 10.58
N ASP A 31 6.80 7.38 11.04
CA ASP A 31 7.52 7.57 12.28
C ASP A 31 6.66 8.44 13.18
N CYS A 32 6.00 7.81 14.17
CA CYS A 32 5.23 8.58 15.15
C CYS A 32 6.20 9.31 16.09
N PRO A 33 6.02 10.59 16.36
CA PRO A 33 6.82 11.24 17.39
C PRO A 33 6.49 10.64 18.78
N SER A 34 7.39 10.82 19.76
CA SER A 34 7.26 10.21 21.09
C SER A 34 6.01 10.70 21.84
N LEU A 35 5.29 9.77 22.48
CA LEU A 35 4.09 10.08 23.26
C LEU A 35 4.35 11.06 24.42
N GLU A 36 5.59 11.12 24.93
CA GLU A 36 5.97 12.00 26.04
C GLU A 36 6.01 13.48 25.63
N GLU A 37 6.07 13.77 24.33
CA GLU A 37 6.24 15.14 23.80
C GLU A 37 5.04 15.62 22.97
N LEU A 38 4.02 14.79 22.77
CA LEU A 38 2.94 15.06 21.82
C LEU A 38 1.64 15.54 22.48
N ASP A 39 1.18 16.70 22.02
CA ASP A 39 -0.23 17.07 22.13
C ASP A 39 -1.10 16.03 21.40
N VAL A 40 -2.16 15.59 22.08
CA VAL A 40 -3.20 14.68 21.57
C VAL A 40 -3.73 15.13 20.20
N SER A 41 -3.83 16.45 19.97
CA SER A 41 -4.29 17.00 18.70
C SER A 41 -3.35 16.68 17.52
N VAL A 42 -2.04 16.69 17.78
CA VAL A 42 -1.00 16.37 16.80
C VAL A 42 -0.96 14.86 16.56
N TYR A 43 -1.02 14.05 17.62
CA TYR A 43 -1.09 12.59 17.49
C TYR A 43 -2.28 12.14 16.63
N ARG A 44 -3.47 12.73 16.88
CA ARG A 44 -4.67 12.46 16.08
C ARG A 44 -4.46 12.80 14.61
N ARG A 45 -3.81 13.91 14.31
CA ARG A 45 -3.52 14.33 12.93
C ARG A 45 -2.58 13.34 12.24
N GLU A 46 -1.52 12.91 12.92
CA GLU A 46 -0.58 11.92 12.40
C GLU A 46 -1.27 10.59 12.09
N MET A 47 -2.12 10.10 12.99
CA MET A 47 -2.91 8.89 12.77
C MET A 47 -3.88 9.02 11.59
N GLN A 48 -4.53 10.18 11.43
CA GLN A 48 -5.39 10.43 10.28
C GLN A 48 -4.61 10.46 8.96
N GLN A 49 -3.41 11.04 8.94
CA GLN A 49 -2.55 11.05 7.77
C GLN A 49 -2.07 9.65 7.41
N LEU A 50 -1.66 8.86 8.41
CA LEU A 50 -1.29 7.46 8.24
C LEU A 50 -2.44 6.68 7.60
N PHE A 51 -3.65 6.79 8.18
CA PHE A 51 -4.82 6.09 7.67
C PHE A 51 -5.13 6.46 6.20
N LYS A 52 -5.07 7.75 5.87
CA LYS A 52 -5.25 8.22 4.47
C LYS A 52 -4.24 7.59 3.52
N LYS A 53 -2.95 7.56 3.90
CA LYS A 53 -1.89 6.96 3.08
C LYS A 53 -2.13 5.45 2.87
N LEU A 54 -2.53 4.74 3.91
CA LEU A 54 -2.85 3.31 3.84
C LEU A 54 -4.03 3.03 2.90
N ILE A 55 -5.09 3.83 2.99
CA ILE A 55 -6.26 3.72 2.10
C ILE A 55 -5.86 3.98 0.65
N LEU A 56 -5.06 5.03 0.38
CA LEU A 56 -4.58 5.31 -0.97
C LEU A 56 -3.75 4.15 -1.55
N LEU A 57 -2.90 3.52 -0.73
CA LEU A 57 -2.11 2.35 -1.14
C LEU A 57 -2.99 1.13 -1.47
N ALA A 58 -4.02 0.87 -0.67
CA ALA A 58 -4.98 -0.20 -0.91
C ALA A 58 -5.81 0.05 -2.19
N SER A 59 -6.27 1.28 -2.40
CA SER A 59 -7.04 1.66 -3.59
C SER A 59 -6.20 1.60 -4.87
N ALA A 60 -4.94 2.07 -4.83
CA ALA A 60 -4.03 2.00 -5.98
C ALA A 60 -3.78 0.54 -6.39
N GLN A 61 -3.65 -0.35 -5.40
CA GLN A 61 -3.52 -1.78 -5.61
C GLN A 61 -4.78 -2.37 -6.26
N GLU A 62 -5.98 -2.01 -5.80
CA GLU A 62 -7.24 -2.47 -6.40
C GLU A 62 -7.38 -2.03 -7.87
N VAL A 63 -7.05 -0.77 -8.18
CA VAL A 63 -7.09 -0.23 -9.55
C VAL A 63 -6.09 -0.96 -10.45
N TYR A 64 -4.88 -1.20 -9.96
CA TYR A 64 -3.86 -1.96 -10.69
C TYR A 64 -4.39 -3.37 -11.05
N TYR A 65 -5.03 -4.07 -10.11
CA TYR A 65 -5.61 -5.38 -10.38
C TYR A 65 -6.70 -5.31 -11.45
N LYS A 66 -7.69 -4.42 -11.28
CA LYS A 66 -8.79 -4.29 -12.26
C LYS A 66 -8.25 -4.05 -13.67
N ASN A 67 -7.22 -3.22 -13.81
CA ASN A 67 -6.61 -2.93 -15.10
C ASN A 67 -5.85 -4.14 -15.66
N ARG A 68 -5.05 -4.84 -14.84
CA ARG A 68 -4.31 -6.04 -15.27
C ARG A 68 -5.24 -7.16 -15.74
N TYR A 69 -6.34 -7.40 -15.03
CA TYR A 69 -7.35 -8.38 -15.44
C TYR A 69 -8.00 -8.02 -16.78
N ARG A 70 -8.36 -6.75 -17.00
CA ARG A 70 -8.91 -6.28 -18.29
C ARG A 70 -7.93 -6.48 -19.44
N SER A 71 -6.65 -6.16 -19.25
CA SER A 71 -5.62 -6.36 -20.27
C SER A 71 -5.37 -7.84 -20.58
N GLN A 72 -5.45 -8.73 -19.60
CA GLN A 72 -5.33 -10.18 -19.83
C GLN A 72 -6.54 -10.74 -20.61
N GLN A 73 -7.76 -10.30 -20.27
CA GLN A 73 -8.96 -10.72 -21.02
C GLN A 73 -8.95 -10.27 -22.48
N SER A 74 -8.46 -9.06 -22.76
CA SER A 74 -8.37 -8.57 -24.14
C SER A 74 -7.33 -9.31 -24.97
N MET A 75 -6.21 -9.73 -24.36
CA MET A 75 -5.20 -10.58 -25.01
C MET A 75 -5.74 -12.00 -25.29
N ILE A 76 -6.44 -12.61 -24.34
CA ILE A 76 -7.06 -13.93 -24.53
C ILE A 76 -8.07 -13.90 -25.68
N ARG A 77 -8.94 -12.88 -25.72
CA ARG A 77 -9.91 -12.72 -26.83
C ARG A 77 -9.23 -12.57 -28.19
N ARG A 78 -8.16 -11.77 -28.29
CA ARG A 78 -7.41 -11.61 -29.55
C ARG A 78 -6.69 -12.89 -29.98
N SER A 79 -6.19 -13.68 -29.03
CA SER A 79 -5.54 -14.97 -29.33
C SER A 79 -6.53 -16.01 -29.85
N LEU A 80 -7.76 -16.02 -29.34
CA LEU A 80 -8.81 -16.96 -29.76
C LEU A 80 -9.41 -16.59 -31.13
N CYS A 81 -9.49 -15.30 -31.48
CA CYS A 81 -10.03 -14.86 -32.77
C CYS A 81 -9.05 -14.99 -33.95
N ASN A 82 -7.77 -15.28 -33.71
CA ASN A 82 -6.75 -15.41 -34.76
C ASN A 82 -6.35 -16.88 -35.04
N GLY A 83 -7.03 -17.85 -34.42
CA GLY A 83 -6.74 -19.28 -34.55
C GLY A 83 -7.39 -20.01 -35.73
N ASP A 84 -8.26 -19.34 -36.49
CA ASP A 84 -8.93 -19.94 -37.66
C ASP A 84 -8.36 -19.33 -38.96
N LYS A 85 -7.19 -19.80 -39.39
CA LYS A 85 -6.72 -19.73 -40.78
C LYS A 85 -5.90 -20.95 -41.13
#